data_AF-A0A938DP80-F1
#
_entry.id   AF-A0A938DP80-F1
#
_cell.length_a   1.000
_cell.length_b   1.000
_cell.length_c   1.000
_cell.angle_alpha   90.00
_cell.angle_beta   90.00
_cell.angle_gamma   90.00
#
_symmetry.space_group_name_H-M   'P 1'
#
loop_
_entity.id
_entity.type
_entity.pdbx_description
1 polymer ?
#
loop_
_entity_poly.entity_id
_entity_poly.type
_entity_poly.pdbx_seq_one_letter_code
_entity_poly.pdbx_strand_id
1 'polypeptide(L)'
;MDRTWGHGTTFGPHTEGQAPAGHSSAARSRTSRRPRARSISSRPRLARPVSSVSLLQSRHSHDDQGGITVAQIIGQICFNVTDIERSIDFWENVMGVPLQGRTEIPGVLEAVHMAPEGGSRIQLAQWTEREGPIDMGTSMWKIYVNTSDVQALFDKAVAYGCEVETEPTRLDRWPVTVAFVKDPDGYLLELIEYHEGMPAGVPDPKAVDRP
;
A
#
# COMPACT_ATOMS: atom_id res chain seq x y z
N MET A 1 26.55 -2.42 -33.03
CA MET A 1 25.73 -2.02 -34.19
C MET A 1 24.86 -0.87 -33.73
N ASP A 2 25.28 0.31 -34.16
CA ASP A 2 24.74 1.64 -33.86
C ASP A 2 23.30 1.78 -34.35
N ARG A 3 22.42 2.44 -33.58
CA ARG A 3 21.15 2.96 -34.10
C ARG A 3 20.93 4.37 -33.58
N THR A 4 21.32 5.31 -34.43
CA THR A 4 21.04 6.73 -34.34
C THR A 4 19.59 7.04 -34.71
N TRP A 5 19.05 8.04 -34.02
CA TRP A 5 17.70 8.59 -34.17
C TRP A 5 17.58 9.44 -35.44
N GLY A 6 16.45 9.30 -36.16
CA GLY A 6 16.09 10.13 -37.31
C GLY A 6 14.98 11.12 -36.96
N HIS A 7 15.29 12.40 -36.97
CA HIS A 7 14.34 13.51 -36.95
C HIS A 7 13.68 13.67 -38.33
N GLY A 8 12.38 13.98 -38.34
CA GLY A 8 11.65 14.39 -39.54
C GLY A 8 10.43 15.23 -39.18
N THR A 9 10.57 16.55 -39.27
CA THR A 9 9.48 17.54 -39.16
C THR A 9 9.10 17.99 -40.56
N THR A 10 7.81 18.03 -40.91
CA THR A 10 7.28 18.99 -41.90
C THR A 10 5.78 19.24 -41.72
N PHE A 11 5.41 20.48 -42.05
CA PHE A 11 4.19 21.24 -41.81
C PHE A 11 2.93 20.78 -42.57
N GLY A 12 1.75 21.16 -42.03
CA GLY A 12 0.42 21.02 -42.65
C GLY A 12 0.12 22.03 -43.78
N PRO A 13 -1.15 22.12 -44.23
CA PRO A 13 -1.97 23.28 -43.82
C PRO A 13 -3.47 22.99 -43.56
N HIS A 14 -4.10 24.03 -42.99
CA HIS A 14 -5.47 24.24 -42.52
C HIS A 14 -6.62 24.17 -43.56
N THR A 15 -7.84 23.90 -43.08
CA THR A 15 -9.12 24.66 -43.27
C THR A 15 -10.22 23.96 -42.45
N GLU A 16 -10.78 24.53 -41.36
CA GLU A 16 -11.90 25.50 -41.22
C GLU A 16 -13.33 24.99 -41.53
N GLY A 17 -14.24 25.25 -40.57
CA GLY A 17 -15.71 25.30 -40.71
C GLY A 17 -16.46 23.99 -40.38
N GLN A 18 -17.63 23.95 -39.74
CA GLN A 18 -18.49 24.91 -39.06
C GLN A 18 -19.66 24.06 -38.47
N ALA A 19 -20.10 24.34 -37.25
CA ALA A 19 -21.36 23.79 -36.71
C ALA A 19 -22.57 24.56 -37.28
N PRO A 20 -23.77 23.97 -37.23
CA PRO A 20 -24.88 24.76 -36.69
C PRO A 20 -25.81 24.00 -35.74
N ALA A 21 -26.58 24.82 -35.03
CA ALA A 21 -27.46 24.52 -33.93
C ALA A 21 -28.92 24.22 -34.34
N GLY A 22 -29.65 23.61 -33.39
CA GLY A 22 -31.07 23.81 -33.14
C GLY A 22 -32.04 22.94 -33.95
N HIS A 23 -33.00 22.30 -33.29
CA HIS A 23 -34.36 22.83 -33.12
C HIS A 23 -35.22 21.91 -32.24
N SER A 24 -36.06 22.56 -31.43
CA SER A 24 -37.11 22.05 -30.56
C SER A 24 -38.28 21.44 -31.35
N SER A 25 -38.96 20.42 -30.81
CA SER A 25 -40.42 20.30 -30.96
C SER A 25 -41.07 19.38 -29.93
N ALA A 26 -42.33 19.69 -29.67
CA ALA A 26 -43.10 19.37 -28.49
C ALA A 26 -43.90 18.05 -28.55
N ALA A 27 -44.22 17.61 -27.33
CA ALA A 27 -45.38 16.83 -26.87
C ALA A 27 -46.45 16.41 -27.90
N ARG A 28 -46.88 15.14 -27.78
CA ARG A 28 -48.30 14.74 -27.89
C ARG A 28 -48.59 13.56 -26.96
N SER A 29 -49.57 13.77 -26.11
CA SER A 29 -50.26 12.78 -25.29
C SER A 29 -51.11 11.85 -26.16
N ARG A 30 -51.22 10.57 -25.77
CA ARG A 30 -52.43 9.77 -26.03
C ARG A 30 -52.61 8.71 -24.96
N THR A 31 -53.87 8.61 -24.57
CA THR A 31 -54.44 7.94 -23.42
C THR A 31 -54.66 6.44 -23.64
N SER A 32 -54.90 5.77 -22.50
CA SER A 32 -55.82 4.64 -22.34
C SER A 32 -55.36 3.26 -22.83
N ARG A 33 -55.02 2.37 -21.88
CA ARG A 33 -55.95 1.32 -21.39
C ARG A 33 -55.29 0.45 -20.29
N ARG A 34 -55.95 0.35 -19.13
CA ARG A 34 -55.74 -0.73 -18.15
C ARG A 34 -56.28 -2.06 -18.70
N PRO A 35 -55.71 -3.19 -18.29
CA PRO A 35 -56.55 -4.24 -17.72
C PRO A 35 -56.03 -4.79 -16.39
N ARG A 36 -56.94 -5.54 -15.77
CA ARG A 36 -57.05 -5.96 -14.37
C ARG A 36 -55.90 -6.80 -13.80
N ALA A 37 -55.79 -6.67 -12.49
CA ALA A 37 -54.98 -7.46 -11.57
C ALA A 37 -55.20 -8.98 -11.69
N ARG A 38 -54.11 -9.73 -11.54
CA ARG A 38 -54.10 -11.08 -11.00
C ARG A 38 -53.14 -11.12 -9.81
N SER A 39 -53.70 -11.38 -8.65
CA SER A 39 -53.01 -11.72 -7.41
C SER A 39 -52.27 -13.05 -7.60
N ILE A 40 -50.95 -13.03 -7.47
CA ILE A 40 -50.15 -14.22 -7.18
C ILE A 40 -49.32 -13.89 -5.94
N SER A 41 -49.79 -14.39 -4.81
CA SER A 41 -49.06 -14.47 -3.55
C SER A 41 -47.90 -15.46 -3.72
N SER A 42 -46.69 -14.94 -3.95
CA SER A 42 -45.45 -15.71 -3.81
C SER A 42 -44.80 -15.34 -2.49
N ARG A 43 -44.92 -16.23 -1.51
CA ARG A 43 -44.25 -16.15 -0.20
C ARG A 43 -42.75 -15.91 -0.40
N PRO A 44 -42.09 -15.00 0.36
CA PRO A 44 -40.64 -14.93 0.34
C PRO A 44 -40.08 -16.20 0.95
N ARG A 45 -39.18 -16.89 0.23
CA ARG A 45 -38.33 -17.92 0.84
C ARG A 45 -37.46 -17.24 1.89
N LEU A 46 -37.56 -17.67 3.15
CA LEU A 46 -36.58 -17.33 4.17
C LEU A 46 -35.20 -17.76 3.66
N ALA A 47 -34.33 -16.80 3.42
CA ALA A 47 -32.90 -17.05 3.34
C ALA A 47 -32.48 -17.65 4.70
N ARG A 48 -31.91 -18.86 4.67
CA ARG A 48 -31.29 -19.46 5.85
C ARG A 48 -30.07 -18.58 6.19
N PRO A 49 -29.88 -18.15 7.45
CA PRO A 49 -28.63 -17.51 7.81
C PRO A 49 -27.52 -18.54 7.60
N VAL A 50 -26.55 -18.18 6.76
CA VAL A 50 -25.27 -18.88 6.71
C VAL A 50 -24.65 -18.60 8.07
N SER A 51 -24.44 -19.67 8.84
CA SER A 51 -23.86 -19.61 10.17
C SER A 51 -22.62 -18.72 10.12
N SER A 52 -22.68 -17.60 10.82
CA SER A 52 -21.49 -16.81 11.12
C SER A 52 -20.50 -17.75 11.79
N VAL A 53 -19.38 -18.02 11.12
CA VAL A 53 -18.21 -18.56 11.79
C VAL A 53 -17.78 -17.46 12.73
N SER A 54 -18.29 -17.51 13.96
CA SER A 54 -17.74 -16.76 15.07
C SER A 54 -16.32 -17.27 15.20
N LEU A 55 -15.37 -16.52 14.63
CA LEU A 55 -13.97 -16.71 14.92
C LEU A 55 -13.87 -16.46 16.42
N LEU A 56 -13.86 -17.56 17.18
CA LEU A 56 -13.53 -17.52 18.58
C LEU A 56 -12.13 -16.90 18.62
N GLN A 57 -12.06 -15.61 18.94
CA GLN A 57 -10.81 -15.01 19.36
C GLN A 57 -10.36 -15.88 20.51
N SER A 58 -9.37 -16.74 20.26
CA SER A 58 -8.64 -17.44 21.29
C SER A 58 -8.00 -16.34 22.12
N ARG A 59 -8.75 -15.86 23.12
CA ARG A 59 -8.17 -15.20 24.27
C ARG A 59 -7.16 -16.23 24.74
N HIS A 60 -5.88 -15.95 24.56
CA HIS A 60 -4.86 -16.72 25.23
C HIS A 60 -5.19 -16.61 26.70
N SER A 61 -5.83 -17.65 27.23
CA SER A 61 -5.96 -17.89 28.65
C SER A 61 -4.52 -17.94 29.14
N HIS A 62 -4.02 -16.81 29.61
CA HIS A 62 -2.86 -16.83 30.47
C HIS A 62 -3.33 -17.63 31.67
N ASP A 63 -2.75 -18.81 31.86
CA ASP A 63 -3.01 -19.63 33.03
C ASP A 63 -2.86 -18.75 34.26
N ASP A 64 -3.99 -18.47 34.91
CA ASP A 64 -4.09 -17.63 36.09
C ASP A 64 -3.61 -18.43 37.31
N GLN A 65 -2.33 -18.80 37.30
CA GLN A 65 -1.64 -19.35 38.46
C GLN A 65 -1.02 -18.21 39.28
N GLY A 66 -1.83 -17.24 39.74
CA GLY A 66 -1.45 -16.26 40.78
C GLY A 66 -0.14 -15.48 40.55
N GLY A 67 0.39 -15.48 39.33
CA GLY A 67 1.63 -14.83 38.95
C GLY A 67 1.34 -13.49 38.31
N ILE A 68 2.20 -12.50 38.57
CA ILE A 68 2.10 -11.20 37.92
C ILE A 68 2.23 -11.41 36.41
N THR A 69 1.16 -11.16 35.66
CA THR A 69 1.22 -11.13 34.20
C THR A 69 1.99 -9.89 33.78
N VAL A 70 3.13 -10.09 33.10
CA VAL A 70 3.92 -9.01 32.49
C VAL A 70 3.64 -9.05 31.00
N ALA A 71 3.20 -7.95 30.42
CA ALA A 71 3.00 -7.83 28.98
C ALA A 71 4.31 -7.40 28.29
N GLN A 72 4.53 -7.87 27.05
CA GLN A 72 5.67 -7.47 26.21
C GLN A 72 5.15 -7.00 24.85
N ILE A 73 5.75 -5.91 24.36
CA ILE A 73 5.46 -5.35 23.03
C ILE A 73 6.82 -4.97 22.44
N ILE A 74 7.08 -5.38 21.20
CA ILE A 74 8.26 -4.91 20.46
C ILE A 74 8.03 -3.44 20.13
N GLY A 75 8.90 -2.56 20.65
CA GLY A 75 8.76 -1.12 20.48
C GLY A 75 9.13 -0.63 19.08
N GLN A 76 10.38 -0.83 18.68
CA GLN A 76 10.92 -0.40 17.39
C GLN A 76 12.11 -1.26 16.98
N ILE A 77 12.37 -1.33 15.67
CA ILE A 77 13.55 -1.98 15.09
C ILE A 77 14.48 -0.88 14.60
N CYS A 78 15.75 -0.93 15.01
CA CYS A 78 16.76 0.04 14.61
C CYS A 78 17.77 -0.59 13.64
N PHE A 79 18.05 0.07 12.52
CA PHE A 79 19.10 -0.32 11.58
C PHE A 79 19.91 0.89 11.11
N ASN A 80 21.15 0.62 10.68
CA ASN A 80 22.06 1.68 10.28
C ASN A 80 21.72 2.19 8.87
N VAL A 81 22.00 3.45 8.60
CA VAL A 81 21.95 4.05 7.26
C VAL A 81 23.20 4.88 7.03
N THR A 82 23.62 5.01 5.77
CA THR A 82 24.81 5.81 5.40
C THR A 82 24.51 7.30 5.32
N ASP A 83 23.26 7.66 5.05
CA ASP A 83 22.79 9.05 4.95
C ASP A 83 21.38 9.17 5.54
N ILE A 84 21.26 9.85 6.67
CA ILE A 84 20.01 9.98 7.41
C ILE A 84 18.97 10.80 6.65
N GLU A 85 19.38 11.84 5.92
CA GLU A 85 18.44 12.71 5.20
C GLU A 85 17.87 11.98 3.98
N ARG A 86 18.71 11.28 3.23
CA ARG A 86 18.27 10.43 2.11
C ARG A 86 17.33 9.33 2.59
N SER A 87 17.62 8.74 3.74
CA SER A 87 16.78 7.68 4.30
C SER A 87 15.44 8.20 4.81
N ILE A 88 15.42 9.38 5.46
CA ILE A 88 14.16 10.04 5.85
C ILE A 88 13.30 10.33 4.63
N ASP A 89 13.88 10.94 3.60
CA ASP A 89 13.18 11.25 2.35
C ASP A 89 12.59 10.00 1.70
N PHE A 90 13.36 8.90 1.65
CA PHE A 90 12.87 7.63 1.15
C PHE A 90 11.68 7.08 1.98
N TRP A 91 11.83 6.96 3.30
CA TRP A 91 10.78 6.38 4.14
C TRP A 91 9.52 7.25 4.21
N GLU A 92 9.68 8.57 4.20
CA GLU A 92 8.56 9.52 4.27
C GLU A 92 7.88 9.71 2.91
N ASN A 93 8.64 10.03 1.85
CA ASN A 93 8.08 10.47 0.58
C ASN A 93 7.87 9.33 -0.44
N VAL A 94 8.66 8.26 -0.35
CA VAL A 94 8.52 7.10 -1.25
C VAL A 94 7.64 6.04 -0.61
N MET A 95 8.02 5.59 0.59
CA MET A 95 7.29 4.55 1.33
C MET A 95 6.03 5.07 2.01
N GLY A 96 5.87 6.40 2.13
CA GLY A 96 4.69 7.02 2.71
C GLY A 96 4.56 6.81 4.22
N VAL A 97 5.65 6.46 4.92
CA VAL A 97 5.66 6.25 6.37
C VAL A 97 6.14 7.55 7.05
N PRO A 98 5.26 8.30 7.74
CA PRO A 98 5.60 9.62 8.26
C PRO A 98 6.77 9.61 9.25
N LEU A 99 7.58 10.67 9.21
CA LEU A 99 8.60 10.92 10.22
C LEU A 99 7.94 11.34 11.54
N GLN A 100 8.21 10.60 12.61
CA GLN A 100 7.70 10.88 13.95
C GLN A 100 8.64 11.79 14.76
N GLY A 101 9.94 11.65 14.59
CA GLY A 101 10.91 12.41 15.36
C GLY A 101 12.35 12.14 14.96
N ARG A 102 13.22 13.07 15.35
CA ARG A 102 14.66 13.01 15.14
C ARG A 102 15.37 13.13 16.47
N THR A 103 16.51 12.48 16.60
CA THR A 103 17.37 12.58 17.79
C THR A 103 18.81 12.66 17.34
N GLU A 104 19.57 13.54 17.96
CA GLU A 104 21.00 13.67 17.72
C GLU A 104 21.73 13.47 19.04
N ILE A 105 22.64 12.51 19.05
CA ILE A 105 23.56 12.25 20.15
C ILE A 105 24.99 12.32 19.60
N PRO A 106 26.02 12.51 20.44
CA PRO A 106 27.39 12.60 19.96
C PRO A 106 27.77 11.41 19.07
N GLY A 107 28.03 11.69 17.78
CA GLY A 107 28.46 10.71 16.78
C GLY A 107 27.33 9.93 16.08
N VAL A 108 26.05 10.14 16.43
CA VAL A 108 24.92 9.41 15.83
C VAL A 108 23.72 10.33 15.57
N LEU A 109 23.19 10.27 14.36
CA LEU A 109 21.91 10.86 13.98
C LEU A 109 20.85 9.77 13.91
N GLU A 110 19.68 10.02 14.47
CA GLU A 110 18.57 9.07 14.49
C GLU A 110 17.27 9.69 13.98
N ALA A 111 16.45 8.88 13.31
CA ALA A 111 15.12 9.25 12.85
C ALA A 111 14.16 8.09 13.07
N VAL A 112 12.94 8.37 13.55
CA VAL A 112 11.91 7.36 13.81
C VAL A 112 10.73 7.57 12.87
N HIS A 113 10.34 6.54 12.15
CA HIS A 113 9.18 6.51 11.27
C HIS A 113 8.10 5.58 11.84
N MET A 114 6.84 6.02 11.75
CA MET A 114 5.69 5.25 12.23
C MET A 114 4.43 5.62 11.45
N ALA A 115 3.69 4.61 10.99
CA ALA A 115 2.35 4.81 10.44
C ALA A 115 1.36 5.24 11.55
N PRO A 116 0.52 6.28 11.34
CA PRO A 116 -0.48 6.73 12.31
C PRO A 116 -1.47 5.64 12.74
N GLU A 117 -1.71 4.66 11.88
CA GLU A 117 -2.64 3.55 12.07
C GLU A 117 -2.08 2.46 12.99
N GLY A 118 -0.82 2.58 13.41
CA GLY A 118 -0.11 1.61 14.22
C GLY A 118 0.82 0.73 13.40
N GLY A 119 1.23 -0.39 13.99
CA GLY A 119 2.27 -1.27 13.43
C GLY A 119 3.64 -1.02 14.04
N SER A 120 4.67 -1.59 13.41
CA SER A 120 6.05 -1.48 13.87
C SER A 120 6.65 -0.12 13.57
N ARG A 121 7.50 0.37 14.48
CA ARG A 121 8.33 1.56 14.26
C ARG A 121 9.66 1.17 13.65
N ILE A 122 10.12 1.97 12.71
CA ILE A 122 11.47 1.89 12.16
C ILE A 122 12.28 3.04 12.76
N GLN A 123 13.44 2.72 13.31
CA GLN A 123 14.44 3.70 13.70
C GLN A 123 15.65 3.58 12.77
N LEU A 124 16.02 4.69 12.15
CA LEU A 124 17.18 4.82 11.29
C LEU A 124 18.30 5.42 12.13
N ALA A 125 19.52 4.90 12.00
CA ALA A 125 20.69 5.42 12.72
C ALA A 125 21.87 5.64 11.76
N GLN A 126 22.42 6.84 11.70
CA GLN A 126 23.65 7.14 10.98
C GLN A 126 24.78 7.41 11.96
N TRP A 127 25.85 6.63 11.89
CA TRP A 127 27.10 6.92 12.60
C TRP A 127 27.94 7.92 11.79
N THR A 128 28.18 9.12 12.31
CA THR A 128 28.82 10.20 11.54
C THR A 128 30.29 9.98 11.21
N GLU A 129 30.94 9.06 11.93
CA GLU A 129 32.35 8.70 11.71
C GLU A 129 32.54 7.48 10.79
N ARG A 130 31.44 6.81 10.38
CA ARG A 130 31.52 5.64 9.50
C ARG A 130 31.28 6.07 8.07
N GLU A 131 32.21 5.71 7.20
CA GLU A 131 32.13 5.97 5.77
C GLU A 131 31.94 4.67 4.99
N GLY A 132 31.38 4.80 3.78
CA GLY A 132 31.18 3.68 2.87
C GLY A 132 29.85 2.93 3.08
N PRO A 133 29.61 1.90 2.26
CA PRO A 133 28.37 1.15 2.29
C PRO A 133 28.26 0.28 3.55
N ILE A 134 27.02 -0.08 3.90
CA ILE A 134 26.75 -1.02 4.99
C ILE A 134 27.11 -2.44 4.56
N ASP A 135 27.85 -3.16 5.42
CA ASP A 135 27.99 -4.61 5.28
C ASP A 135 26.70 -5.29 5.72
N MET A 136 25.92 -5.73 4.73
CA MET A 136 24.60 -6.33 4.94
C MET A 136 24.68 -7.73 5.57
N GLY A 137 25.81 -8.43 5.39
CA GLY A 137 25.96 -9.82 5.82
C GLY A 137 24.79 -10.72 5.40
N THR A 138 24.35 -11.61 6.29
CA THR A 138 23.20 -12.51 6.08
C THR A 138 22.21 -12.47 7.26
N SER A 139 22.27 -11.44 8.10
CA SER A 139 21.50 -11.37 9.34
C SER A 139 20.06 -10.91 9.11
N MET A 140 19.87 -9.91 8.23
CA MET A 140 18.56 -9.38 7.87
C MET A 140 18.24 -9.76 6.43
N TRP A 141 17.18 -10.54 6.25
CA TRP A 141 16.76 -10.95 4.91
C TRP A 141 15.92 -9.87 4.23
N LYS A 142 14.84 -9.40 4.88
CA LYS A 142 13.92 -8.43 4.30
C LYS A 142 13.05 -7.74 5.34
N ILE A 143 12.53 -6.57 4.95
CA ILE A 143 11.55 -5.77 5.71
C ILE A 143 10.23 -5.81 4.95
N TYR A 144 9.13 -6.06 5.66
CA TYR A 144 7.80 -6.11 5.07
C TYR A 144 7.16 -4.73 5.09
N VAL A 145 6.66 -4.28 3.94
CA VAL A 145 5.87 -3.04 3.80
C VAL A 145 4.50 -3.41 3.24
N ASN A 146 3.49 -3.38 4.10
CA ASN A 146 2.12 -3.62 3.67
C ASN A 146 1.55 -2.35 3.02
N THR A 147 0.96 -2.50 1.85
CA THR A 147 0.38 -1.41 1.07
C THR A 147 -0.99 -1.80 0.55
N SER A 148 -1.82 -0.80 0.28
CA SER A 148 -3.13 -0.95 -0.35
C SER A 148 -3.02 -1.14 -1.87
N ASP A 149 -1.93 -0.66 -2.47
CA ASP A 149 -1.61 -0.73 -3.89
C ASP A 149 -0.11 -0.98 -4.06
N VAL A 150 0.24 -2.23 -4.42
CA VAL A 150 1.65 -2.61 -4.60
C VAL A 150 2.25 -2.03 -5.87
N GLN A 151 1.46 -1.84 -6.93
CA GLN A 151 1.95 -1.32 -8.21
C GLN A 151 2.32 0.16 -8.05
N ALA A 152 1.43 0.96 -7.46
CA ALA A 152 1.68 2.38 -7.26
C ALA A 152 2.90 2.63 -6.34
N LEU A 153 3.05 1.84 -5.28
CA LEU A 153 4.21 1.96 -4.40
C LEU A 153 5.51 1.51 -5.10
N PHE A 154 5.46 0.44 -5.88
CA PHE A 154 6.58 -0.03 -6.68
C PHE A 154 7.02 1.04 -7.70
N ASP A 155 6.08 1.65 -8.42
CA ASP A 155 6.38 2.69 -9.42
C ASP A 155 7.07 3.91 -8.77
N LYS A 156 6.66 4.30 -7.56
CA LYS A 156 7.34 5.34 -6.77
C LYS A 156 8.78 4.95 -6.44
N ALA A 157 9.01 3.71 -6.00
CA ALA A 157 10.35 3.22 -5.68
C ALA A 157 11.26 3.19 -6.92
N VAL A 158 10.75 2.73 -8.06
CA VAL A 158 11.48 2.76 -9.34
C VAL A 158 11.80 4.19 -9.77
N ALA A 159 10.83 5.11 -9.66
CA ALA A 159 11.05 6.52 -9.99
C ALA A 159 12.09 7.19 -9.08
N TYR A 160 12.19 6.73 -7.83
CA TYR A 160 13.23 7.17 -6.88
C TYR A 160 14.63 6.61 -7.20
N GLY A 161 14.72 5.58 -8.04
CA GLY A 161 15.98 4.95 -8.44
C GLY A 161 16.36 3.72 -7.61
N CYS A 162 15.40 3.09 -6.91
CA CYS A 162 15.64 1.84 -6.19
C CYS A 162 16.06 0.70 -7.13
N GLU A 163 16.93 -0.18 -6.64
CA GLU A 163 17.23 -1.44 -7.31
C GLU A 163 16.01 -2.37 -7.24
N VAL A 164 15.55 -2.86 -8.40
CA VAL A 164 14.44 -3.81 -8.50
C VAL A 164 14.97 -5.23 -8.44
N GLU A 165 14.47 -6.03 -7.50
CA GLU A 165 14.74 -7.47 -7.44
C GLU A 165 13.61 -8.28 -8.09
N THR A 166 12.35 -7.88 -7.91
CA THR A 166 11.20 -8.56 -8.52
C THR A 166 10.03 -7.59 -8.69
N GLU A 167 9.47 -7.55 -9.90
CA GLU A 167 8.28 -6.77 -10.22
C GLU A 167 7.02 -7.31 -9.52
N PRO A 168 5.98 -6.47 -9.32
CA PRO A 168 4.72 -6.89 -8.71
C PRO A 168 4.14 -8.16 -9.33
N THR A 169 4.09 -9.22 -8.53
CA THR A 169 3.66 -10.55 -8.96
C THR A 169 2.63 -11.11 -7.98
N ARG A 170 1.48 -11.56 -8.50
CA ARG A 170 0.47 -12.26 -7.69
C ARG A 170 0.97 -13.67 -7.37
N LEU A 171 0.96 -14.04 -6.10
CA LEU A 171 1.40 -15.37 -5.69
C LEU A 171 0.29 -16.41 -5.84
N ASP A 172 0.65 -17.62 -6.28
CA ASP A 172 -0.30 -18.73 -6.41
C ASP A 172 -0.72 -19.30 -5.05
N ARG A 173 0.21 -19.30 -4.09
CA ARG A 173 0.03 -19.96 -2.78
C ARG A 173 -0.76 -19.12 -1.78
N TRP A 174 -0.66 -17.80 -1.88
CA TRP A 174 -1.20 -16.87 -0.90
C TRP A 174 -1.98 -15.76 -1.61
N PRO A 175 -3.08 -15.25 -1.04
CA PRO A 175 -3.89 -14.20 -1.66
C PRO A 175 -3.23 -12.83 -1.51
N VAL A 176 -2.00 -12.69 -2.03
CA VAL A 176 -1.20 -11.47 -2.01
C VAL A 176 -0.58 -11.19 -3.38
N THR A 177 -0.31 -9.91 -3.65
CA THR A 177 0.64 -9.48 -4.68
C THR A 177 1.88 -8.95 -3.98
N VAL A 178 3.07 -9.37 -4.42
CA VAL A 178 4.34 -8.94 -3.82
C VAL A 178 5.29 -8.35 -4.85
N ALA A 179 6.11 -7.40 -4.43
CA ALA A 179 7.24 -6.87 -5.19
C ALA A 179 8.46 -6.74 -4.28
N PHE A 180 9.66 -6.76 -4.86
CA PHE A 180 10.90 -6.64 -4.11
C PHE A 180 11.78 -5.53 -4.69
N VAL A 181 12.14 -4.58 -3.83
CA VAL A 181 13.05 -3.46 -4.15
C VAL A 181 14.06 -3.30 -3.01
N LYS A 182 15.23 -2.75 -3.31
CA LYS A 182 16.17 -2.34 -2.27
C LYS A 182 16.03 -0.85 -1.99
N ASP A 183 16.08 -0.50 -0.71
CA ASP A 183 16.20 0.89 -0.29
C ASP A 183 17.58 1.47 -0.70
N PRO A 184 17.83 2.78 -0.48
CA PRO A 184 19.07 3.43 -0.90
C PRO A 184 20.35 2.83 -0.29
N ASP A 185 20.23 2.08 0.80
CA ASP A 185 21.34 1.48 1.54
C ASP A 185 21.46 -0.04 1.29
N GLY A 186 20.53 -0.62 0.53
CA GLY A 186 20.55 -2.01 0.10
C GLY A 186 19.65 -2.94 0.90
N TYR A 187 18.82 -2.43 1.82
CA TYR A 187 17.85 -3.24 2.56
C TYR A 187 16.74 -3.71 1.64
N LEU A 188 16.56 -5.03 1.56
CA LEU A 188 15.52 -5.63 0.75
C LEU A 188 14.15 -5.40 1.38
N LEU A 189 13.26 -4.73 0.64
CA LEU A 189 11.89 -4.47 1.03
C LEU A 189 10.96 -5.40 0.24
N GLU A 190 10.09 -6.11 0.96
CA GLU A 190 8.98 -6.85 0.38
C GLU A 190 7.71 -6.00 0.49
N LEU A 191 7.29 -5.45 -0.63
CA LEU A 191 6.05 -4.70 -0.74
C LEU A 191 4.91 -5.70 -0.89
N ILE A 192 3.90 -5.65 -0.02
CA ILE A 192 2.81 -6.62 0.00
C ILE A 192 1.45 -5.95 -0.04
N GLU A 193 0.64 -6.36 -0.99
CA GLU A 193 -0.80 -6.07 -1.02
C GLU A 193 -1.60 -7.34 -0.71
N TYR A 194 -2.43 -7.29 0.33
CA TYR A 194 -3.34 -8.38 0.71
C TYR A 194 -4.70 -8.27 -0.02
N HIS A 195 -5.23 -9.41 -0.47
CA HIS A 195 -6.50 -9.48 -1.21
C HIS A 195 -7.69 -10.01 -0.39
N GLU A 196 -7.43 -10.68 0.74
CA GLU A 196 -8.46 -11.33 1.58
C GLU A 196 -8.44 -10.83 3.04
N GLY A 197 -7.95 -9.61 3.25
CA GLY A 197 -7.83 -8.98 4.58
C GLY A 197 -6.50 -9.26 5.28
N MET A 198 -6.23 -8.48 6.33
CA MET A 198 -4.97 -8.54 7.08
C MET A 198 -4.97 -9.60 8.19
N PRO A 199 -3.79 -10.15 8.54
CA PRO A 199 -3.62 -10.92 9.78
C PRO A 199 -4.05 -10.11 11.01
N ALA A 200 -4.52 -10.80 12.05
CA ALA A 200 -4.92 -10.18 13.30
C ALA A 200 -3.77 -9.37 13.93
N GLY A 201 -4.06 -8.13 14.34
CA GLY A 201 -3.08 -7.24 14.97
C GLY A 201 -2.21 -6.44 14.00
N VAL A 202 -2.37 -6.63 12.68
CA VAL A 202 -1.70 -5.83 11.66
C VAL A 202 -2.69 -4.80 11.11
N PRO A 203 -2.35 -3.49 11.11
CA PRO A 203 -3.19 -2.47 10.47
C PRO A 203 -3.44 -2.78 9.00
N ASP A 204 -4.64 -2.48 8.51
CA ASP A 204 -5.04 -2.69 7.12
C ASP A 204 -4.91 -1.40 6.30
N PRO A 205 -3.93 -1.29 5.38
CA PRO A 205 -3.78 -0.12 4.52
C PRO A 205 -5.04 0.20 3.70
N LYS A 206 -5.80 -0.83 3.28
CA LYS A 206 -7.03 -0.64 2.49
C LYS A 206 -8.19 -0.07 3.31
N ALA A 207 -8.09 -0.10 4.64
CA ALA A 207 -9.05 0.56 5.52
C ALA A 207 -8.78 2.06 5.66
N VAL A 208 -7.55 2.51 5.40
CA VAL A 208 -7.12 3.92 5.49
C VAL A 208 -7.56 4.71 4.26
N ASP A 209 -7.38 4.11 3.08
CA ASP A 209 -7.69 4.76 1.80
C ASP A 209 -9.19 4.87 1.49
N ARG A 210 -10.05 4.32 2.35
CA ARG A 210 -11.50 4.37 2.12
C ARG A 210 -12.00 5.81 2.38
N PRO A 211 -12.74 6.42 1.43
CA PRO A 211 -13.28 7.77 1.59
C PRO A 211 -14.31 7.89 2.72
#